data_AF-A0A0P6Y977-F1
#
_entry.id   AF-A0A0P6Y977-F1
#
_cell.length_a   1.000
_cell.length_b   1.000
_cell.length_c   1.000
_cell.angle_alpha   90.00
_cell.angle_beta   90.00
_cell.angle_gamma   90.00
#
_symmetry.space_group_name_H-M   'P 1'
#
loop_
_entity.id
_entity.type
_entity.pdbx_description
1 polymer ?
#
loop_
_entity_poly.entity_id
_entity_poly.type
_entity_poly.pdbx_seq_one_letter_code
_entity_poly.pdbx_strand_id
1 'polypeptide(L)'
;MYFGVFLIFLLFPIGIISIVNPLYIAVSIMKSIKIFFYQVTKEKFLTPRNRKMFELLDSSPKSFAEKYPLLMVEVRIGGIIGICMALGLTCMLVATIFE
;
A
#
# COMPACT_ATOMS: atom_id res chain seq x y z
N MET A 1 -23.31 1.83 -9.83
CA MET A 1 -22.48 0.94 -10.68
C MET A 1 -21.08 1.50 -10.96
N TYR A 2 -20.91 2.65 -11.62
CA TYR A 2 -19.57 3.14 -12.05
C TYR A 2 -18.53 3.26 -10.94
N PHE A 3 -18.92 3.77 -9.77
CA PHE A 3 -18.01 3.88 -8.62
C PHE A 3 -17.56 2.51 -8.07
N GLY A 4 -18.45 1.51 -8.05
CA GLY A 4 -18.10 0.16 -7.62
C GLY A 4 -17.15 -0.53 -8.60
N VAL A 5 -17.40 -0.37 -9.90
CA VAL A 5 -16.49 -0.86 -10.95
C VAL A 5 -15.11 -0.21 -10.83
N PHE A 6 -15.06 1.11 -10.63
CA PHE A 6 -13.82 1.84 -10.39
C PHE A 6 -13.04 1.29 -9.18
N LEU A 7 -13.72 1.04 -8.05
CA LEU A 7 -13.09 0.47 -6.86
C LEU A 7 -12.52 -0.94 -7.11
N ILE A 8 -13.20 -1.79 -7.90
CA ILE A 8 -12.68 -3.10 -8.28
C ILE A 8 -11.39 -2.95 -9.08
N PHE A 9 -11.40 -2.10 -10.12
CA PHE A 9 -10.23 -1.84 -10.95
C PHE A 9 -9.06 -1.19 -10.18
N LEU A 10 -9.33 -0.52 -9.06
CA LEU A 10 -8.29 0.03 -8.20
C LEU A 10 -7.73 -1.04 -7.23
N LEU A 11 -8.62 -1.73 -6.50
CA LEU A 11 -8.25 -2.64 -5.41
C LEU A 11 -7.58 -3.92 -5.92
N PHE A 12 -8.05 -4.45 -7.06
CA PHE A 12 -7.54 -5.72 -7.59
C PHE A 12 -6.05 -5.65 -8.00
N PRO A 13 -5.61 -4.71 -8.86
CA PRO A 13 -4.19 -4.62 -9.23
C PRO A 13 -3.31 -4.22 -8.05
N ILE A 14 -3.75 -3.28 -7.19
CA ILE A 14 -2.98 -2.91 -6.00
C ILE A 14 -2.80 -4.12 -5.07
N GLY A 15 -3.86 -4.89 -4.86
CA GLY A 15 -3.82 -6.11 -4.07
C GLY A 15 -2.84 -7.14 -4.62
N ILE A 16 -2.85 -7.39 -5.94
CA ILE A 16 -1.92 -8.31 -6.61
C ILE A 16 -0.47 -7.83 -6.44
N ILE A 17 -0.18 -6.56 -6.73
CA ILE A 17 1.17 -6.00 -6.62
C ILE A 17 1.67 -6.08 -5.18
N SER A 18 0.78 -5.88 -4.20
CA SER A 18 1.10 -5.98 -2.77
C SER A 18 1.49 -7.40 -2.33
N ILE A 19 0.99 -8.44 -3.00
CA ILE A 19 1.36 -9.84 -2.72
C ILE A 19 2.66 -10.20 -3.45
N VAL A 20 2.76 -9.89 -4.75
CA VAL A 20 3.89 -10.26 -5.61
C VAL A 20 5.15 -9.48 -5.25
N ASN A 21 5.02 -8.17 -5.00
CA ASN A 21 6.12 -7.28 -4.67
C ASN A 21 5.74 -6.32 -3.52
N PRO A 22 5.61 -6.84 -2.28
CA PRO A 22 5.26 -6.02 -1.12
C PRO A 22 6.27 -4.90 -0.86
N LEU A 23 7.53 -5.12 -1.23
CA LEU A 23 8.58 -4.12 -1.07
C LEU A 23 8.29 -2.87 -1.93
N TYR A 24 7.85 -3.07 -3.17
CA TYR A 24 7.48 -1.96 -4.04
C TYR A 24 6.33 -1.12 -3.46
N ILE A 25 5.31 -1.77 -2.91
CA ILE A 25 4.18 -1.09 -2.27
C ILE A 25 4.64 -0.37 -0.99
N ALA A 26 5.40 -1.04 -0.13
CA ALA A 26 5.93 -0.44 1.10
C ALA A 26 6.79 0.79 0.82
N VAL A 27 7.68 0.73 -0.17
CA VAL A 27 8.51 1.87 -0.59
C VAL A 27 7.66 2.98 -1.19
N SER A 28 6.67 2.65 -2.01
CA SER A 28 5.77 3.64 -2.63
C SER A 28 4.94 4.39 -1.58
N ILE A 29 4.38 3.65 -0.61
CA ILE A 29 3.67 4.23 0.54
C ILE A 29 4.63 5.13 1.32
N MET A 30 5.82 4.63 1.67
CA MET A 30 6.75 5.37 2.50
C MET A 30 7.30 6.63 1.81
N LYS A 31 7.56 6.59 0.50
CA LYS A 31 7.92 7.77 -0.29
C LYS A 31 6.77 8.78 -0.35
N SER A 32 5.53 8.31 -0.53
CA SER A 32 4.36 9.18 -0.55
C SER A 32 4.18 9.88 0.80
N ILE A 33 4.36 9.13 1.91
CA ILE A 33 4.38 9.67 3.27
C ILE A 33 5.50 10.70 3.42
N LYS A 34 6.73 10.41 2.96
CA LYS A 34 7.86 11.36 3.02
C LYS A 34 7.53 12.68 2.32
N ILE A 35 6.94 12.62 1.12
CA ILE A 35 6.54 13.81 0.35
C ILE A 35 5.48 14.61 1.12
N PHE A 36 4.47 13.93 1.65
CA PHE A 36 3.41 14.56 2.43
C PHE A 36 3.96 15.25 3.70
N PHE A 37 4.78 14.55 4.49
CA PHE A 37 5.41 15.13 5.68
C PHE A 37 6.40 16.25 5.35
N TYR A 38 7.12 16.16 4.24
CA TYR A 38 8.01 17.23 3.79
C TYR A 38 7.22 18.51 3.49
N GLN A 39 6.09 18.39 2.79
CA GLN A 39 5.19 19.50 2.49
C GLN A 39 4.51 20.07 3.74
N VAL A 40 4.06 19.22 4.66
CA VAL A 40 3.25 19.63 5.82
C VAL A 40 4.11 20.16 6.98
N THR A 41 5.28 19.58 7.23
CA THR A 41 6.01 19.78 8.50
C THR A 41 7.40 20.37 8.38
N LYS A 42 7.86 20.72 7.16
CA LYS A 42 9.17 21.35 6.85
C LYS A 42 10.32 20.75 7.68
N GLU A 43 10.67 19.48 7.45
CA GLU A 43 11.81 18.68 8.00
C GLU A 43 12.02 18.63 9.54
N LYS A 44 11.69 19.66 10.31
CA LYS A 44 12.03 19.84 11.73
C LYS A 44 11.26 18.92 12.68
N PHE A 45 10.18 18.30 12.23
CA PHE A 45 9.31 17.46 13.08
C PHE A 45 9.45 15.96 12.84
N LEU A 46 10.37 15.52 11.99
CA LEU A 46 10.63 14.09 11.84
C LEU A 46 11.38 13.58 13.07
N THR A 47 10.68 12.81 13.89
CA THR A 47 11.24 12.10 15.06
C THR A 47 12.46 11.27 14.62
N PRO A 48 13.51 11.10 15.45
CA PRO A 48 14.75 10.43 15.05
C PRO A 48 14.55 9.02 14.47
N ARG A 49 13.49 8.33 14.91
CA ARG A 49 13.07 7.02 14.40
C ARG A 49 12.62 7.07 12.93
N ASN A 50 11.81 8.06 12.57
CA ASN A 50 11.29 8.21 11.21
C ASN A 50 12.40 8.62 10.24
N ARG A 51 13.32 9.47 10.69
CA ARG A 51 14.49 9.88 9.88
C ARG A 51 15.37 8.69 9.50
N LYS A 52 15.73 7.84 10.48
CA LYS A 52 16.48 6.60 10.21
C LYS A 52 15.74 5.66 9.27
N MET A 53 14.41 5.57 9.40
CA MET A 53 13.58 4.74 8.53
C MET A 53 13.59 5.24 7.09
N PHE A 54 13.52 6.56 6.86
CA PHE A 54 13.64 7.17 5.54
C PHE A 54 15.07 7.04 4.95
N GLU A 55 16.12 7.22 5.75
CA GLU A 55 17.52 7.01 5.32
C GLU A 55 17.77 5.57 4.87
N LEU A 56 17.18 4.59 5.57
CA LEU A 56 17.24 3.18 5.16
C LEU A 56 16.49 2.92 3.86
N LEU A 57 15.35 3.60 3.67
CA LEU A 57 14.55 3.49 2.44
C LEU A 57 15.29 4.10 1.24
N ASP A 58 15.99 5.22 1.44
CA ASP A 58 16.74 5.92 0.40
C ASP A 58 18.07 5.21 0.06
N SER A 59 18.69 4.51 1.01
CA SER A 59 19.97 3.81 0.78
C SER A 59 19.81 2.48 0.04
N SER A 60 18.86 1.62 0.45
CA SER A 60 18.54 0.38 -0.28
C SER A 60 17.18 -0.19 0.13
N PRO A 61 16.27 -0.44 -0.84
CA PRO A 61 15.00 -1.11 -0.57
C PRO A 61 15.17 -2.50 0.07
N LYS A 62 16.24 -3.23 -0.26
CA LYS A 62 16.49 -4.57 0.29
C LYS A 62 16.83 -4.51 1.78
N SER A 63 17.72 -3.61 2.17
CA SER A 63 18.11 -3.44 3.58
C SER A 63 16.94 -2.94 4.44
N PHE A 64 16.01 -2.19 3.84
CA PHE A 64 14.75 -1.83 4.49
C PHE A 64 13.86 -3.07 4.75
N ALA A 65 13.72 -3.96 3.77
CA ALA A 65 12.94 -5.19 3.91
C ALA A 65 13.50 -6.13 5.00
N GLU A 66 14.83 -6.27 5.06
CA GLU A 66 15.52 -7.08 6.06
C GLU A 66 15.30 -6.57 7.48
N LYS A 67 15.24 -5.25 7.66
CA LYS A 67 15.06 -4.63 8.98
C LYS A 67 13.61 -4.54 9.43
N TYR A 68 12.67 -4.54 8.49
CA TYR A 68 11.23 -4.44 8.75
C TYR A 68 10.43 -5.58 8.09
N PRO A 69 10.70 -6.85 8.42
CA PRO A 69 10.01 -7.99 7.83
C PRO A 69 8.51 -8.01 8.16
N LEU A 70 8.14 -7.56 9.36
CA LEU A 70 6.74 -7.44 9.79
C LEU A 70 5.93 -6.50 8.89
N LEU A 71 6.52 -5.36 8.49
CA LEU A 71 5.87 -4.42 7.58
C LEU A 71 5.59 -5.06 6.21
N MET A 72 6.50 -5.92 5.73
CA MET A 72 6.31 -6.65 4.47
C MET A 72 5.15 -7.66 4.58
N VAL A 73 4.99 -8.30 5.75
CA VAL A 73 3.87 -9.21 6.02
C VAL A 73 2.55 -8.43 6.07
N GLU A 74 2.51 -7.30 6.77
CA GLU A 74 1.33 -6.43 6.84
C GLU A 74 0.88 -5.96 5.45
N VAL A 75 1.84 -5.56 4.60
CA VAL A 75 1.56 -5.16 3.21
C VAL A 75 0.95 -6.32 2.41
N ARG A 76 1.46 -7.54 2.57
CA ARG A 76 0.86 -8.73 1.93
C ARG A 76 -0.56 -9.00 2.42
N ILE A 77 -0.79 -8.94 3.73
CA ILE A 77 -2.12 -9.14 4.33
C ILE A 77 -3.10 -8.07 3.82
N GLY A 78 -2.68 -6.81 3.79
CA GLY A 78 -3.48 -5.71 3.21
C GLY A 78 -3.80 -5.96 1.73
N GLY A 79 -2.86 -6.52 0.98
CA GLY A 79 -3.08 -6.96 -0.40
C GLY A 79 -4.16 -8.02 -0.54
N ILE A 80 -4.12 -9.07 0.29
CA ILE A 80 -5.12 -10.14 0.32
C ILE A 80 -6.51 -9.57 0.63
N ILE A 81 -6.60 -8.71 1.65
CA ILE A 81 -7.85 -8.06 2.04
C ILE A 81 -8.41 -7.22 0.87
N GLY A 82 -7.57 -6.46 0.17
CA GLY A 82 -7.95 -5.68 -0.99
C GLY A 82 -8.53 -6.53 -2.13
N ILE A 83 -7.91 -7.69 -2.41
CA ILE A 83 -8.43 -8.64 -3.41
C ILE A 83 -9.79 -9.21 -2.96
N CYS A 84 -9.92 -9.62 -1.69
CA CYS A 84 -11.18 -10.13 -1.17
C CYS A 84 -12.32 -9.10 -1.28
N MET A 85 -12.05 -7.83 -0.99
CA MET A 85 -13.03 -6.75 -1.15
C MET A 85 -13.40 -6.54 -2.62
N ALA A 86 -12.43 -6.56 -3.53
CA ALA A 86 -12.70 -6.43 -4.97
C ALA A 86 -13.55 -7.58 -5.50
N LEU A 87 -13.29 -8.82 -5.07
CA LEU A 87 -14.11 -9.98 -5.41
C LEU A 87 -15.54 -9.86 -4.86
N GLY A 88 -15.68 -9.45 -3.59
CA GLY A 88 -16.99 -9.21 -2.97
C GLY A 88 -17.80 -8.16 -3.71
N LEU A 89 -17.18 -7.02 -4.06
CA LEU A 89 -17.80 -5.98 -4.88
C LEU A 89 -18.20 -6.49 -6.27
N THR A 90 -17.36 -7.34 -6.89
CA THR A 90 -17.67 -7.94 -8.19
C THR A 90 -18.91 -8.82 -8.11
N CYS A 91 -19.00 -9.69 -7.08
CA CYS A 91 -20.16 -10.54 -6.86
C CYS A 91 -21.45 -9.73 -6.64
N MET A 92 -21.39 -8.65 -5.85
CA MET A 92 -22.55 -7.76 -5.65
C MET A 92 -22.98 -7.10 -6.96
N LEU A 93 -22.03 -6.60 -7.76
CA LEU A 93 -22.31 -5.98 -9.05
C LEU A 93 -22.98 -6.94 -10.03
N VAL A 94 -22.52 -8.20 -10.06
CA VAL A 94 -23.15 -9.27 -10.85
C VAL A 94 -24.57 -9.52 -10.36
N ALA A 95 -24.78 -9.72 -9.05
CA ALA A 95 -26.10 -9.95 -8.48
C ALA A 95 -27.11 -8.84 -8.85
N THR A 96 -26.71 -7.57 -8.75
CA THR A 96 -27.57 -6.42 -9.11
C THR A 96 -27.91 -6.33 -10.61
N ILE A 97 -27.18 -7.01 -11.50
CA ILE A 97 -27.50 -7.04 -12.95
C ILE A 97 -28.53 -8.12 -13.26
N PHE A 98 -28.58 -9.19 -12.48
CA PHE A 98 -29.45 -10.34 -12.70
C PHE A 98 -30.74 -10.33 -11.86
N GLU A 99 -30.82 -9.47 -10.84
CA GLU A 99 -32.06 -9.09 -10.12
C GLU A 99 -32.75 -7.89 -10.79
#